data_AF-A0A924SU17-F1
#
_entry.id   AF-A0A924SU17-F1
#
_cell.length_a   1.000
_cell.length_b   1.000
_cell.length_c   1.000
_cell.angle_alpha   90.00
_cell.angle_beta   90.00
_cell.angle_gamma   90.00
#
_symmetry.space_group_name_H-M   'P 1'
#
loop_
_entity.id
_entity.type
_entity.pdbx_description
1 polymer ?
#
loop_
_entity_poly.entity_id
_entity_poly.type
_entity_poly.pdbx_seq_one_letter_code
_entity_poly.pdbx_strand_id
1 'polypeptide(L)'
;MQSFTELSKIFEEKFNTPHFPSHTPSLYLPAQYILQLGGKRIRPVCLLMGNELFDAINRDAYEVATAIELFHNFSLIHDDIMDKAPLRRGMETVHTKFGESTALLA
;
A
#
# COMPACT_ATOMS: atom_id res chain seq x y z
N MET A 1 21.31 6.07 -12.01
CA MET A 1 20.14 5.23 -11.67
C MET A 1 20.38 4.72 -10.28
N GLN A 2 19.44 4.99 -9.38
CA GLN A 2 19.50 4.54 -8.00
C GLN A 2 19.28 3.02 -7.96
N SER A 3 19.86 2.35 -6.97
CA SER A 3 19.60 0.94 -6.73
C SER A 3 18.17 0.72 -6.20
N PHE A 4 17.67 -0.52 -6.35
CA PHE A 4 16.38 -0.92 -5.79
C PHE A 4 16.29 -0.60 -4.29
N THR A 5 17.35 -0.88 -3.52
CA THR A 5 17.38 -0.66 -2.07
C THR A 5 17.32 0.83 -1.72
N GLU A 6 18.01 1.69 -2.47
CA GLU A 6 17.97 3.13 -2.27
C GLU A 6 16.57 3.68 -2.57
N LEU A 7 15.99 3.32 -3.72
CA LEU A 7 14.64 3.77 -4.09
C LEU A 7 13.56 3.22 -3.15
N SER A 8 13.70 1.97 -2.70
CA SER A 8 12.77 1.38 -1.73
C SER A 8 12.79 2.15 -0.41
N LYS A 9 13.98 2.52 0.09
CA LYS A 9 14.11 3.32 1.30
C LYS A 9 13.49 4.71 1.14
N ILE A 10 13.82 5.40 0.04
CA ILE A 10 13.30 6.75 -0.24
C ILE A 10 11.77 6.72 -0.42
N PHE A 11 11.26 5.71 -1.12
CA PHE A 11 9.82 5.52 -1.28
C PHE A 11 9.15 5.28 0.06
N GLU A 12 9.68 4.40 0.92
CA GLU A 12 9.11 4.16 2.25
C GLU A 12 9.09 5.43 3.12
N GLU A 13 10.15 6.22 3.12
CA GLU A 13 10.19 7.50 3.84
C GLU A 13 9.09 8.46 3.38
N LYS A 14 8.81 8.50 2.07
CA LYS A 14 7.74 9.34 1.49
C LYS A 14 6.34 8.75 1.66
N PHE A 15 6.23 7.43 1.63
CA PHE A 15 4.97 6.71 1.72
C PHE A 15 4.46 6.65 3.16
N ASN A 16 5.35 6.65 4.17
CA ASN A 16 4.96 6.57 5.57
C ASN A 16 4.37 7.90 6.10
N THR A 17 3.24 8.29 5.54
CA THR A 17 2.42 9.44 5.93
C THR A 17 0.95 9.02 6.03
N PRO A 18 0.10 9.79 6.73
CA PRO A 18 -1.34 9.51 6.73
C PRO A 18 -1.92 9.65 5.33
N HIS A 19 -2.51 8.58 4.79
CA HIS A 19 -3.16 8.59 3.47
C HIS A 19 -4.68 8.81 3.53
N PHE A 20 -5.28 8.60 4.70
CA PHE A 20 -6.73 8.64 4.87
C PHE A 20 -7.14 9.71 5.90
N PRO A 21 -8.37 10.25 5.79
CA PRO A 21 -8.89 11.18 6.77
C PRO A 21 -8.99 10.57 8.18
N SER A 22 -8.96 11.42 9.20
CA SER A 22 -9.07 11.02 10.61
C SER A 22 -10.50 10.82 11.12
N HIS A 23 -11.52 11.23 10.35
CA HIS A 23 -12.93 11.02 10.68
C HIS A 23 -13.40 9.66 10.17
N THR A 24 -14.52 9.12 10.68
CA THR A 24 -15.05 7.80 10.28
C THR A 24 -14.02 6.66 10.44
N PRO A 25 -13.53 6.41 11.67
CA PRO A 25 -12.51 5.40 11.93
C PRO A 25 -12.95 3.99 11.50
N SER A 26 -14.25 3.70 11.50
CA SER A 26 -14.78 2.42 11.03
C SER A 26 -14.45 2.12 9.57
N LEU A 27 -14.19 3.13 8.74
CA LEU A 27 -13.85 2.97 7.32
C LEU A 27 -12.35 3.06 7.07
N TYR A 28 -11.70 4.10 7.61
CA TYR A 28 -10.30 4.39 7.27
C TYR A 28 -9.28 3.68 8.16
N LEU A 29 -9.63 3.26 9.38
CA LEU A 29 -8.72 2.46 10.21
C LEU A 29 -8.39 1.09 9.59
N PRO A 30 -9.35 0.34 9.02
CA PRO A 30 -9.06 -0.88 8.26
C PRO A 30 -8.11 -0.67 7.07
N ALA A 31 -8.33 0.38 6.28
CA ALA A 31 -7.48 0.73 5.15
C ALA A 31 -6.07 1.12 5.61
N GLN A 32 -5.95 1.90 6.69
CA GLN A 32 -4.65 2.25 7.29
C GLN A 32 -3.93 1.02 7.85
N TYR A 33 -4.67 0.07 8.43
CA TYR A 33 -4.13 -1.15 9.03
C TYR A 33 -3.40 -2.01 8.00
N ILE A 34 -3.96 -2.25 6.81
CA ILE A 34 -3.28 -3.07 5.81
C ILE A 34 -1.96 -2.44 5.34
N LEU A 35 -1.91 -1.10 5.23
CA LEU A 35 -0.68 -0.39 4.82
C LEU A 35 0.47 -0.56 5.83
N GLN A 36 0.14 -0.77 7.11
CA GLN A 36 1.09 -1.01 8.20
C GLN A 36 1.65 -2.44 8.22
N LEU A 37 1.06 -3.38 7.47
CA LEU A 37 1.58 -4.76 7.36
C LEU A 37 2.89 -4.85 6.55
N GLY A 38 3.44 -3.72 6.12
CA GLY A 38 4.75 -3.60 5.47
C GLY A 38 4.74 -4.08 4.02
N GLY A 39 5.80 -4.79 3.62
CA GLY A 39 5.93 -5.38 2.28
C GLY A 39 7.26 -5.03 1.62
N LYS A 40 7.53 -5.61 0.45
CA LYS A 40 8.77 -5.37 -0.28
C LYS A 40 8.74 -4.11 -1.17
N ARG A 41 7.58 -3.46 -1.28
CA ARG A 41 7.34 -2.27 -2.11
C ARG A 41 7.85 -2.40 -3.56
N ILE A 42 7.80 -3.61 -4.12
CA ILE A 42 8.36 -3.89 -5.47
C ILE A 42 7.66 -3.06 -6.55
N ARG A 43 6.33 -2.99 -6.52
CA ARG A 43 5.52 -2.29 -7.53
C ARG A 43 5.84 -0.80 -7.64
N PRO A 44 5.78 0.00 -6.55
CA PRO A 44 6.13 1.42 -6.62
C PRO A 44 7.61 1.64 -6.99
N VAL A 45 8.53 0.82 -6.49
CA VAL A 45 9.96 0.97 -6.83
C VAL A 45 10.23 0.65 -8.30
N CYS A 46 9.59 -0.37 -8.88
CA CYS A 46 9.69 -0.65 -10.31
C CYS A 46 9.18 0.52 -11.17
N LEU A 47 8.13 1.23 -10.73
CA LEU A 47 7.68 2.44 -11.41
C LEU A 47 8.75 3.53 -11.36
N LEU A 48 9.34 3.79 -10.19
CA LEU A 48 10.37 4.83 -10.02
C LEU A 48 11.63 4.51 -10.84
N MET A 49 12.06 3.25 -10.84
CA MET A 49 13.16 2.79 -11.70
C MET A 49 12.83 2.97 -13.18
N GLY A 50 11.58 2.68 -13.59
CA GLY A 50 11.09 2.91 -14.94
C GLY A 50 11.13 4.39 -15.32
N ASN A 51 10.75 5.29 -14.41
CA ASN A 51 10.87 6.74 -14.60
C ASN A 51 12.32 7.18 -14.80
N GLU A 52 13.26 6.71 -13.97
CA GLU A 52 14.70 7.07 -14.08
C GLU A 52 15.35 6.73 -15.42
N LEU A 53 14.75 5.82 -16.21
CA LEU A 53 15.24 5.50 -17.55
C LEU A 53 15.00 6.64 -18.56
N PHE A 54 14.02 7.51 -18.29
CA PHE A 54 13.55 8.51 -19.25
C PHE A 54 13.59 9.94 -18.70
N ASP A 55 13.49 10.14 -17.39
CA ASP A 55 13.55 11.45 -16.75
C ASP A 55 13.97 11.37 -15.27
N ALA A 56 14.32 12.51 -14.68
CA ALA A 56 14.54 12.63 -13.25
C ALA A 56 13.25 12.29 -12.46
N ILE A 57 13.40 11.61 -11.32
CA ILE A 57 12.26 11.37 -10.43
C ILE A 57 11.87 12.70 -9.78
N ASN A 58 10.63 13.13 -10.06
CA ASN A 58 10.02 14.30 -9.46
C ASN A 58 8.83 13.91 -8.55
N ARG A 59 8.10 14.91 -8.07
CA ARG A 59 6.95 14.72 -7.19
C ARG A 59 5.88 13.81 -7.81
N ASP A 60 5.56 14.00 -9.09
CA ASP A 60 4.47 13.30 -9.77
C ASP A 60 4.76 11.79 -9.83
N ALA A 61 6.01 11.41 -10.10
CA ALA A 61 6.44 10.01 -10.08
C ALA A 61 6.21 9.35 -8.70
N TYR A 62 6.45 10.07 -7.61
CA TYR A 62 6.17 9.58 -6.25
C TYR A 62 4.66 9.50 -5.97
N GLU A 63 3.86 10.46 -6.45
CA GLU A 63 2.39 10.41 -6.29
C GLU A 63 1.80 9.20 -7.03
N VAL A 64 2.27 8.89 -8.23
CA VAL A 64 1.85 7.70 -8.98
C VAL A 64 2.34 6.42 -8.30
N ALA A 65 3.59 6.39 -7.80
CA ALA A 65 4.09 5.25 -7.03
C ALA A 65 3.22 4.97 -5.78
N THR A 66 2.84 6.03 -5.05
CA THR A 66 1.91 5.93 -3.91
C THR A 66 0.56 5.39 -4.35
N ALA A 67 -0.01 5.89 -5.44
CA ALA A 67 -1.28 5.40 -5.98
C ALA A 67 -1.24 3.90 -6.33
N ILE A 68 -0.14 3.42 -6.92
CA ILE A 68 0.05 2.00 -7.22
C ILE A 68 0.09 1.15 -5.95
N GLU A 69 0.79 1.61 -4.91
CA GLU A 69 0.87 0.86 -3.66
C GLU A 69 -0.46 0.85 -2.91
N LEU A 70 -1.22 1.96 -2.92
CA LEU A 70 -2.59 2.00 -2.39
C LEU A 70 -3.51 1.03 -3.13
N PHE A 71 -3.48 1.06 -4.47
CA PHE A 71 -4.27 0.14 -5.30
C PHE A 71 -3.88 -1.32 -5.08
N HIS A 72 -2.58 -1.61 -4.91
CA HIS A 72 -2.12 -2.95 -4.58
C HIS A 72 -2.70 -3.43 -3.25
N ASN A 73 -2.70 -2.58 -2.22
CA ASN A 73 -3.24 -2.98 -0.92
C ASN A 73 -4.77 -3.11 -0.96
N PHE A 74 -5.48 -2.26 -1.69
CA PHE A 74 -6.91 -2.45 -2.00
C PHE A 74 -7.16 -3.84 -2.60
N SER A 75 -6.42 -4.24 -3.64
CA SER A 75 -6.63 -5.55 -4.26
C SER A 75 -6.35 -6.70 -3.29
N LEU A 76 -5.39 -6.54 -2.37
CA LEU A 76 -5.09 -7.56 -1.35
C LEU A 76 -6.22 -7.72 -0.33
N ILE A 77 -6.91 -6.64 0.06
CA ILE A 77 -8.09 -6.74 0.93
C ILE A 77 -9.15 -7.61 0.27
N HIS A 78 -9.45 -7.33 -1.00
CA HIS A 78 -10.44 -8.08 -1.76
C HIS A 78 -10.02 -9.53 -2.03
N ASP A 79 -8.75 -9.78 -2.35
CA ASP A 79 -8.20 -11.14 -2.47
C ASP A 79 -8.36 -11.91 -1.15
N ASP A 80 -8.03 -11.28 -0.01
CA ASP A 80 -8.15 -11.94 1.29
C ASP A 80 -9.60 -12.36 1.56
N ILE A 81 -10.59 -11.54 1.19
CA ILE A 81 -12.02 -11.89 1.30
C ILE A 81 -12.37 -13.08 0.39
N MET A 82 -11.99 -13.00 -0.89
CA MET A 82 -12.29 -14.04 -1.88
C MET A 82 -11.69 -15.39 -1.51
N ASP A 83 -10.45 -15.38 -1.01
CA ASP A 83 -9.70 -16.57 -0.60
C ASP A 83 -10.04 -17.04 0.82
N LYS A 84 -10.88 -16.29 1.56
CA LYS A 84 -11.17 -16.53 2.98
C LYS A 84 -9.89 -16.67 3.82
N ALA A 85 -8.88 -15.87 3.49
CA ALA A 85 -7.57 -15.95 4.10
C ALA A 85 -7.62 -15.39 5.53
N PRO A 86 -7.30 -16.16 6.58
CA PRO A 86 -7.37 -15.65 7.95
C PRO A 86 -6.18 -14.75 8.31
N LEU A 87 -5.03 -14.93 7.65
CA LEU A 87 -3.78 -14.24 7.96
C LEU A 87 -3.07 -13.73 6.70
N ARG A 88 -2.45 -12.56 6.83
CA ARG A 88 -1.52 -11.98 5.86
C ARG A 88 -0.25 -11.54 6.58
N ARG A 89 0.89 -12.07 6.15
CA ARG A 89 2.21 -11.82 6.78
C ARG A 89 2.22 -12.06 8.29
N GLY A 90 1.50 -13.09 8.73
CA GLY A 90 1.39 -13.46 10.15
C GLY A 90 0.41 -12.61 10.97
N MET A 91 -0.26 -11.62 10.36
CA MET A 91 -1.24 -10.77 11.02
C MET A 91 -2.66 -11.09 10.50
N GLU A 92 -3.69 -10.81 11.29
CA GLU A 92 -5.09 -11.00 10.84
C GLU A 92 -5.38 -10.19 9.57
N THR A 93 -6.12 -10.78 8.63
CA THR A 93 -6.60 -10.04 7.45
C THR A 93 -7.68 -9.04 7.84
N VAL A 94 -7.92 -8.05 6.98
CA VAL A 94 -8.86 -6.96 7.28
C VAL A 94 -10.27 -7.48 7.55
N HIS A 95 -10.76 -8.45 6.77
CA HIS A 95 -12.09 -9.03 6.98
C HIS A 95 -12.19 -9.89 8.24
N THR A 96 -11.10 -10.57 8.62
CA THR A 96 -11.04 -11.35 9.87
C THR A 96 -11.11 -10.43 11.09
N LYS A 97 -10.40 -9.30 11.04
CA LYS A 97 -10.28 -8.37 12.17
C LYS A 97 -11.43 -7.38 12.30
N PHE A 98 -11.93 -6.86 11.18
CA PHE A 98 -12.92 -5.76 11.15
C PHE A 98 -14.27 -6.16 10.56
N GLY A 99 -14.42 -7.41 10.10
CA GLY A 99 -15.61 -7.92 9.43
C GLY A 99 -15.59 -7.71 7.92
N GLU A 100 -16.30 -8.59 7.20
CA GLU A 100 -16.32 -8.63 5.74
C GLU A 100 -16.91 -7.36 5.10
N SER A 101 -18.03 -6.85 5.61
CA SER A 101 -18.65 -5.63 5.08
C SER A 101 -17.75 -4.39 5.23
N THR A 102 -16.99 -4.32 6.33
CA THR A 102 -16.01 -3.25 6.55
C THR A 102 -14.85 -3.38 5.58
N ALA A 103 -14.32 -4.60 5.43
CA ALA A 103 -13.22 -4.87 4.51
C ALA A 103 -13.60 -4.61 3.04
N LEU A 104 -14.85 -4.88 2.65
CA LEU A 104 -15.34 -4.60 1.30
C LEU A 104 -15.37 -3.09 0.96
N LEU A 105 -15.54 -2.24 1.97
CA LEU A 105 -15.62 -0.78 1.79
C LEU A 105 -14.26 -0.07 1.93
N ALA A 106 -13.31 -0.71 2.61
CA ALA A 106 -12.01 -0.14 2.96
C ALA A 106 -11.01 -0.19 1.79
#